data_AF-A0A517PWD8-F1
#
_entry.id   AF-A0A517PWD8-F1
#
_cell.length_a   1.000
_cell.length_b   1.000
_cell.length_c   1.000
_cell.angle_alpha   90.00
_cell.angle_beta   90.00
_cell.angle_gamma   90.00
#
_symmetry.space_group_name_H-M   'P 1'
#
loop_
_entity.id
_entity.type
_entity.pdbx_description
1 polymer ?
#
loop_
_entity_poly.entity_id
_entity_poly.type
_entity_poly.pdbx_seq_one_letter_code
_entity_poly.pdbx_strand_id
1 'polypeptide(L)'
;MLFSGKQYLYTKPGEKAELHCPICGTKCEVKRNCYGPTCFAEAVGGLGHLHDCFTCPHRDEDWHQHASQLIAQKHECASRRVRGLIDLDLKETLTTRSVL
;
A
#
# COMPACT_ATOMS: atom_id res chain seq x y z
N MET A 1 -7.94 8.64 -7.17
CA MET A 1 -6.87 9.16 -6.29
C MET A 1 -5.94 8.01 -5.96
N LEU A 2 -4.74 8.04 -6.56
CA LEU A 2 -3.50 7.29 -6.25
C LEU A 2 -3.66 5.96 -5.50
N PHE A 3 -4.01 4.89 -6.22
CA PHE A 3 -3.70 3.50 -5.82
C PHE A 3 -2.27 3.11 -6.24
N SER A 4 -1.33 4.05 -6.19
CA SER A 4 0.08 3.69 -6.08
C SER A 4 0.21 3.04 -4.71
N GLY A 5 0.65 1.78 -4.61
CA GLY A 5 0.72 1.01 -3.37
C GLY A 5 1.43 1.76 -2.25
N LYS A 6 0.69 2.59 -1.53
CA LYS A 6 1.23 3.35 -0.40
C LYS A 6 1.49 2.34 0.69
N GLN A 7 2.76 2.17 1.03
CA GLN A 7 3.20 1.34 2.14
C GLN A 7 2.59 1.77 3.48
N TYR A 8 2.10 3.01 3.56
CA TYR A 8 1.48 3.61 4.73
C TYR A 8 0.10 4.15 4.37
N LEU A 9 -0.91 3.72 5.12
CA LEU A 9 -2.26 4.29 5.07
C LEU A 9 -2.42 5.20 6.29
N TYR A 10 -2.87 6.43 6.05
CA TYR A 10 -3.09 7.42 7.11
C TYR A 10 -4.59 7.70 7.25
N THR A 11 -5.07 7.78 8.48
CA THR A 11 -6.43 8.23 8.80
C THR A 11 -6.40 9.28 9.91
N LYS A 12 -7.53 9.96 10.13
CA LYS A 12 -7.64 10.82 11.32
C LYS A 12 -7.52 9.96 12.58
N PRO A 13 -7.05 10.55 13.70
CA PRO A 13 -6.95 9.85 14.97
C PRO A 13 -8.30 9.25 15.38
N GLY A 14 -8.31 7.94 15.64
CA GLY A 14 -9.50 7.20 16.09
C GLY A 14 -10.58 6.97 15.02
N GLU A 15 -10.36 7.37 13.76
CA GLU A 15 -11.37 7.26 12.70
C GLU A 15 -11.67 5.81 12.30
N LYS A 16 -10.63 4.97 12.26
CA LYS A 16 -10.76 3.54 11.91
C LYS A 16 -10.14 2.67 12.98
N ALA A 17 -10.91 1.70 13.50
CA ALA A 17 -10.37 0.72 14.43
C ALA A 17 -9.34 -0.20 13.74
N GLU A 18 -9.63 -0.63 12.51
CA GLU A 18 -8.82 -1.60 11.78
C GLU A 18 -8.80 -1.27 10.28
N LEU A 19 -7.71 -1.62 9.62
CA LEU A 19 -7.55 -1.54 8.17
C LEU A 19 -6.85 -2.79 7.66
N HIS A 20 -7.20 -3.18 6.44
CA HIS A 20 -6.57 -4.28 5.73
C HIS A 20 -5.71 -3.72 4.59
N CYS A 21 -4.58 -4.39 4.32
CA CYS A 21 -3.68 -4.01 3.25
C CYS A 21 -4.41 -4.12 1.90
N PRO A 22 -4.37 -3.09 1.04
CA PRO A 22 -4.99 -3.13 -0.28
C PRO A 22 -4.28 -4.07 -1.26
N ILE A 23 -3.08 -4.55 -0.93
CA ILE A 23 -2.26 -5.43 -1.77
C ILE A 23 -2.54 -6.89 -1.42
N CYS A 24 -2.29 -7.29 -0.17
CA CYS A 24 -2.37 -8.69 0.26
C CYS A 24 -3.60 -9.03 1.11
N GLY A 25 -4.39 -8.03 1.53
CA GLY A 25 -5.57 -8.24 2.38
C GLY A 25 -5.26 -8.52 3.85
N THR A 26 -3.99 -8.65 4.26
CA THR A 26 -3.61 -8.85 5.66
C THR A 26 -3.98 -7.64 6.51
N LYS A 27 -4.38 -7.87 7.77
CA LYS A 27 -4.64 -6.82 8.75
C LYS A 27 -3.38 -5.97 8.96
N CYS A 28 -3.51 -4.65 8.84
CA CYS A 28 -2.41 -3.73 9.08
C CYS A 28 -2.18 -3.53 10.58
N GLU A 29 -0.91 -3.36 10.95
CA GLU A 29 -0.51 -2.85 12.25
C GLU A 29 -0.82 -1.37 12.35
N VAL A 30 -1.37 -0.92 13.48
CA VAL A 30 -1.77 0.48 13.68
C VAL A 30 -0.90 1.14 14.74
N LYS A 31 -0.35 2.30 14.38
CA LYS A 31 0.28 3.23 15.31
C LYS A 31 -0.61 4.46 15.47
N ARG A 32 -1.15 4.63 16.67
CA ARG A 32 -2.14 5.68 16.98
C ARG A 32 -1.47 7.01 17.33
N ASN A 33 -2.16 8.11 17.04
CA ASN A 33 -1.77 9.46 17.45
C ASN A 33 -0.33 9.83 17.04
N CYS A 34 0.09 9.42 15.86
CA CYS A 34 1.37 9.82 15.28
C CYS A 34 1.30 11.30 14.90
N TYR A 35 2.24 12.10 15.39
CA TYR A 35 2.43 13.46 14.90
C TYR A 35 3.43 13.46 13.76
N GLY A 36 3.03 14.01 12.61
CA GLY A 36 3.93 14.15 11.47
C GLY A 36 3.20 14.51 10.19
N PRO A 37 3.95 14.68 9.09
CA PRO A 37 3.38 14.88 7.77
C PRO A 37 2.78 13.58 7.22
N THR A 38 1.64 13.67 6.56
CA THR A 38 0.99 12.54 5.87
C THR A 38 1.24 12.56 4.36
N CYS A 39 1.78 13.67 3.84
CA CYS A 39 2.15 13.82 2.44
C CYS A 39 3.48 14.55 2.26
N PHE A 40 4.05 14.45 1.05
CA PHE A 40 5.32 15.08 0.71
C PHE A 40 5.31 16.61 0.89
N ALA A 41 4.21 17.27 0.50
CA ALA A 41 4.07 18.72 0.63
C ALA A 41 4.12 19.17 2.10
N GLU A 42 3.46 18.44 3.01
CA GLU A 42 3.54 18.71 4.45
C GLU A 42 4.95 18.49 4.99
N ALA A 43 5.62 17.42 4.56
CA ALA A 43 6.98 17.09 5.00
C ALA A 43 7.99 18.18 4.61
N VAL A 44 7.94 18.64 3.36
CA VAL A 44 8.82 19.73 2.87
C VAL A 44 8.45 21.06 3.53
N GLY A 45 7.17 21.31 3.78
CA GLY A 45 6.69 22.52 4.45
C GLY A 45 6.90 22.55 5.95
N GLY A 46 7.44 21.50 6.57
CA GLY A 46 7.56 21.38 8.03
C GLY A 46 6.21 21.34 8.76
N LEU A 47 5.14 21.02 8.04
CA LEU A 47 3.79 20.89 8.57
C LEU A 47 3.53 19.46 9.02
N GLY A 48 2.65 19.29 9.99
CA GLY A 48 2.24 17.98 10.47
C GLY A 48 0.99 18.08 11.32
N HIS A 49 0.27 16.98 11.40
CA HIS A 49 -0.89 16.86 12.26
C HIS A 49 -0.95 15.46 12.86
N LEU A 50 -1.76 15.30 13.90
CA LEU A 50 -2.03 13.99 14.47
C LEU A 50 -2.77 13.13 13.44
N HIS A 51 -2.32 11.89 13.29
CA HIS A 51 -2.92 10.89 12.43
C HIS A 51 -2.64 9.48 12.96
N ASP A 52 -3.44 8.52 12.53
CA ASP A 52 -3.14 7.12 12.75
C ASP A 52 -2.44 6.57 11.51
N CYS A 53 -1.36 5.82 11.73
CA CYS A 53 -0.56 5.21 10.68
C CYS A 53 -0.80 3.70 10.67
N PHE A 54 -1.17 3.17 9.51
CA PHE A 54 -1.38 1.74 9.31
C PHE A 54 -0.34 1.20 8.33
N THR A 55 0.34 0.15 8.75
CA THR A 55 1.42 -0.49 7.99
C THR A 55 1.14 -1.98 7.83
N CYS A 56 1.33 -2.50 6.62
CA CYS A 56 1.24 -3.94 6.40
C CYS A 56 2.43 -4.65 7.07
N PRO A 57 2.24 -5.75 7.83
CA PRO A 57 3.36 -6.47 8.44
C PRO A 57 4.32 -7.06 7.40
N HIS A 58 3.83 -7.37 6.19
CA HIS A 58 4.63 -7.91 5.09
C HIS A 58 5.28 -6.82 4.23
N ARG A 59 5.23 -5.54 4.65
CA ARG A 59 5.69 -4.39 3.85
C ARG A 59 7.10 -4.57 3.28
N ASP A 60 7.99 -5.12 4.11
CA ASP A 60 9.42 -5.25 3.80
C ASP A 60 9.76 -6.60 3.14
N GLU A 61 8.75 -7.43 2.85
CA GLU A 61 8.95 -8.69 2.13
C GLU A 61 8.96 -8.46 0.61
N ASP A 62 9.90 -9.10 -0.08
CA ASP A 62 10.16 -8.89 -1.51
C ASP A 62 8.92 -9.17 -2.36
N TRP A 63 8.18 -10.25 -2.08
CA TRP A 63 6.94 -10.59 -2.81
C TRP A 63 5.87 -9.50 -2.65
N HIS A 64 5.82 -8.83 -1.49
CA HIS A 64 4.83 -7.79 -1.23
C HIS A 64 5.20 -6.50 -1.98
N GLN A 65 6.49 -6.17 -2.04
CA GLN A 65 6.98 -5.08 -2.88
C GLN A 65 6.74 -5.37 -4.36
N HIS A 66 7.02 -6.60 -4.80
CA HIS A 66 6.76 -7.05 -6.17
C HIS A 66 5.27 -6.96 -6.53
N ALA A 67 4.37 -7.47 -5.67
CA ALA A 67 2.93 -7.34 -5.85
C ALA A 67 2.48 -5.88 -5.95
N SER A 68 3.06 -4.98 -5.14
CA SER A 68 2.81 -3.54 -5.25
C SER A 68 3.22 -2.96 -6.61
N GLN A 69 4.35 -3.41 -7.17
CA GLN A 69 4.83 -2.98 -8.49
C GLN A 69 3.90 -3.49 -9.61
N LEU A 70 3.46 -4.75 -9.55
CA LEU A 70 2.51 -5.32 -10.52
C LEU A 70 1.19 -4.52 -10.54
N ILE A 71 0.67 -4.14 -9.37
CA ILE A 71 -0.53 -3.29 -9.27
C ILE A 71 -0.31 -1.93 -9.96
N ALA A 72 0.85 -1.30 -9.73
CA ALA A 72 1.18 -0.02 -10.38
C ALA A 72 1.30 -0.16 -11.91
N GLN A 73 2.02 -1.17 -12.38
CA GLN A 73 2.18 -1.46 -13.80
C GLN A 73 0.83 -1.77 -14.48
N LYS A 74 -0.04 -2.52 -13.81
CA LYS A 74 -1.40 -2.78 -14.31
C LYS A 74 -2.18 -1.50 -14.50
N HIS A 75 -2.07 -0.56 -13.56
CA HIS A 75 -2.78 0.73 -13.64
C HIS A 75 -2.26 1.60 -14.79
N GLU A 76 -0.95 1.60 -15.05
CA GLU A 76 -0.33 2.37 -16.13
C GLU A 76 -0.49 1.71 -17.51
N CYS A 77 -0.74 0.40 -17.56
CA CYS A 77 -0.82 -0.34 -18.81
C CYS A 77 -2.14 -0.09 -19.57
N ALA A 78 -2.04 0.55 -20.74
CA ALA A 78 -3.19 0.75 -21.62
C ALA A 78 -3.75 -0.57 -22.20
N SER A 79 -2.88 -1.52 -22.55
CA SER A 79 -3.27 -2.77 -23.21
C SER A 79 -4.08 -3.68 -22.27
N ARG A 80 -5.32 -3.97 -22.64
CA ARG A 80 -6.21 -4.87 -21.88
C ARG A 80 -5.62 -6.28 -21.74
N ARG A 81 -4.97 -6.80 -22.80
CA ARG A 81 -4.40 -8.15 -22.79
C ARG A 81 -3.24 -8.25 -21.81
N VAL A 82 -2.35 -7.25 -21.82
CA VAL A 82 -1.20 -7.20 -20.91
C VAL A 82 -1.66 -7.03 -19.46
N ARG A 83 -2.67 -6.19 -19.19
CA ARG A 83 -3.28 -6.11 -17.85
C ARG A 83 -3.79 -7.46 -17.34
N GLY A 84 -4.34 -8.30 -18.23
CA GLY A 84 -4.78 -9.65 -17.88
C GLY A 84 -3.62 -10.58 -17.51
N LEU A 85 -2.46 -10.44 -18.16
CA LEU A 85 -1.25 -11.18 -17.80
C LEU A 85 -0.69 -10.72 -16.45
N ILE A 86 -0.61 -9.40 -16.24
CA ILE A 86 -0.18 -8.83 -14.95
C ILE A 86 -1.08 -9.30 -13.80
N ASP A 87 -2.39 -9.45 -14.05
CA ASP A 87 -3.32 -10.01 -13.05
C ASP A 87 -3.04 -11.48 -12.69
N LEU A 88 -2.58 -12.28 -13.65
CA LEU A 88 -2.19 -13.66 -13.39
C LEU A 88 -0.92 -13.70 -12.54
N ASP A 89 0.11 -12.93 -12.92
CA ASP A 89 1.38 -12.85 -12.17
C ASP A 89 1.15 -12.33 -10.74
N LEU A 90 0.28 -11.33 -10.58
CA LEU A 90 -0.10 -10.80 -9.27
C LEU A 90 -0.79 -11.87 -8.42
N LYS A 91 -1.73 -12.61 -9.02
CA LYS A 91 -2.44 -13.68 -8.30
C LYS A 91 -1.49 -14.79 -7.88
N GLU A 92 -0.55 -15.17 -8.74
CA GLU A 92 0.48 -16.15 -8.42
C GLU A 92 1.36 -15.68 -7.28
N THR A 93 1.91 -14.46 -7.38
CA THR A 93 2.74 -13.82 -6.33
C THR A 93 2.02 -13.80 -4.97
N LEU A 94 0.74 -13.42 -4.95
CA LEU A 94 -0.05 -13.37 -3.70
C LEU A 94 -0.36 -14.76 -3.14
N THR A 95 -0.42 -15.78 -3.99
CA THR A 95 -0.70 -17.17 -3.59
C THR A 95 0.55 -17.85 -3.05
N THR A 96 1.69 -17.72 -3.76
CA THR A 96 2.95 -18.34 -3.37
C THR A 96 3.70 -17.54 -2.31
N ARG A 97 3.42 -16.23 -2.21
CA ARG A 97 4.19 -15.27 -1.39
C ARG A 97 5.68 -15.32 -1.70
N SER A 98 6.00 -15.45 -2.99
CA SER A 98 7.37 -15.47 -3.51
C SER A 98 7.46 -14.63 -4.78
N VAL A 99 8.65 -14.09 -5.05
CA VAL A 99 8.98 -13.53 -6.37
C VAL A 99 9.46 -14.70 -7.23
N LEU A 100 8.88 -14.86 -8.42
CA LEU A 100 9.30 -15.86 -9.41
C LEU A 100 10.50 -15.36 -10.22
#